data_AF-A0A0P7YWF2-F1
#
_entry.id   AF-A0A0P7YWF2-F1
#
_cell.length_a   1.000
_cell.length_b   1.000
_cell.length_c   1.000
_cell.angle_alpha   90.00
_cell.angle_beta   90.00
_cell.angle_gamma   90.00
#
_symmetry.space_group_name_H-M   'P 1'
#
loop_
_entity.id
_entity.type
_entity.pdbx_description
1 polymer ?
#
loop_
_entity_poly.entity_id
_entity_poly.type
_entity_poly.pdbx_seq_one_letter_code
_entity_poly.pdbx_strand_id
1 'polypeptide(L)'
;MGHPAGSIQEATTSCDSVLVTVDNETIRELVEERPYYRMATIPGGMYRGNDEDVTTFGVGATFVSSADVSEDAVYTVVKAVFENFDDFKQLHPAFAVLEKEEMVSDGLSAPLHAGAEKYYSEAGLIE
;
A
#
# COMPACT_ATOMS: atom_id res chain seq x y z
N MET A 1 3.81 -0.03 -9.75
CA MET A 1 5.05 0.72 -9.44
C MET A 1 4.80 1.49 -8.15
N GLY A 2 5.77 1.62 -7.26
CA GLY A 2 5.60 2.42 -6.04
C GLY A 2 5.71 3.91 -6.35
N HIS A 3 4.86 4.73 -5.73
CA HIS A 3 4.88 6.18 -5.87
C HIS A 3 5.37 6.84 -4.56
N PRO A 4 6.17 7.92 -4.61
CA PRO A 4 6.66 8.60 -5.83
C PRO A 4 7.69 7.77 -6.62
N ALA A 5 7.64 7.88 -7.96
CA ALA A 5 8.50 7.14 -8.89
C ALA A 5 9.36 8.11 -9.72
N GLY A 6 10.69 7.97 -9.62
CA GLY A 6 11.63 8.87 -10.30
C GLY A 6 11.44 8.92 -11.82
N SER A 7 11.17 7.77 -12.47
CA SER A 7 10.93 7.73 -13.92
C SER A 7 9.66 8.47 -14.35
N ILE A 8 8.61 8.47 -13.53
CA ILE A 8 7.38 9.23 -13.81
C ILE A 8 7.64 10.73 -13.58
N GLN A 9 8.43 11.08 -12.56
CA GLN A 9 8.82 12.46 -12.32
C GLN A 9 9.69 13.03 -13.45
N GLU A 10 10.63 12.24 -13.98
CA GLU A 10 11.45 12.61 -15.13
C GLU A 10 10.59 12.81 -16.38
N ALA A 11 9.70 11.86 -16.68
CA ALA A 11 8.81 11.94 -17.85
C ALA A 11 7.90 13.19 -17.78
N THR A 12 7.23 13.39 -16.65
CA THR A 12 6.31 14.53 -16.46
C THR A 12 7.05 15.86 -16.42
N THR A 13 8.33 15.91 -16.04
CA THR A 13 9.16 17.12 -16.11
C THR A 13 9.66 17.41 -17.54
N SER A 14 9.93 16.37 -18.32
CA SER A 14 10.52 16.48 -19.67
C SER A 14 9.52 16.90 -20.73
N CYS A 15 8.27 16.46 -20.63
CA CYS A 15 7.18 16.83 -21.54
C CYS A 15 5.85 16.91 -20.81
N ASP A 16 4.88 17.62 -21.40
CA ASP A 16 3.53 17.70 -20.84
C ASP A 16 2.86 16.32 -20.92
N SER A 17 2.56 15.78 -19.74
CA SER A 17 2.08 14.42 -19.54
C SER A 17 0.91 14.44 -18.57
N VAL A 18 -0.11 13.63 -18.85
CA VAL A 18 -1.29 13.49 -18.02
C VAL A 18 -1.37 12.06 -17.50
N LEU A 19 -1.58 11.93 -16.20
CA LEU A 19 -1.92 10.68 -15.53
C LEU A 19 -3.41 10.43 -15.72
N VAL A 20 -3.74 9.30 -16.32
CA VAL A 20 -5.13 8.96 -16.65
C VAL A 20 -5.73 8.16 -15.51
N THR A 21 -6.88 8.62 -15.02
CA THR A 21 -7.71 7.87 -14.07
C THR A 21 -8.13 6.53 -14.66
N VAL A 22 -7.94 5.46 -13.90
CA VAL A 22 -8.36 4.11 -14.24
C VAL A 22 -9.30 3.62 -13.15
N ASP A 23 -10.54 4.11 -13.22
CA ASP A 23 -11.63 3.73 -12.32
C ASP A 23 -12.91 3.56 -13.14
N ASN A 24 -13.29 2.31 -13.38
CA ASN A 24 -14.53 1.94 -14.04
C ASN A 24 -15.01 0.58 -13.52
N GLU A 25 -16.24 0.21 -13.86
CA GLU A 25 -16.88 -1.03 -13.41
C GLU A 25 -16.02 -2.28 -13.69
N THR A 26 -15.48 -2.41 -14.91
CA THR A 26 -14.61 -3.55 -15.28
C THR A 26 -13.34 -3.62 -14.43
N ILE A 27 -12.75 -2.47 -14.09
CA ILE A 27 -11.57 -2.43 -13.22
C ILE A 27 -11.92 -2.78 -11.78
N ARG A 28 -13.06 -2.31 -11.28
CA ARG A 28 -13.53 -2.65 -9.94
C ARG A 28 -13.82 -4.14 -9.82
N GLU A 29 -14.51 -4.73 -10.79
CA GLU A 29 -14.73 -6.18 -10.87
C GLU A 29 -13.38 -6.96 -10.89
N LEU A 30 -12.41 -6.50 -11.68
CA LEU A 30 -11.08 -7.11 -11.72
C LEU A 30 -10.39 -7.09 -10.35
N VAL A 31 -10.47 -5.97 -9.63
CA VAL A 31 -9.88 -5.81 -8.31
C VAL A 31 -10.59 -6.70 -7.29
N GLU A 32 -11.92 -6.75 -7.31
CA GLU A 32 -12.72 -7.62 -6.44
C GLU A 32 -12.42 -9.10 -6.66
N GLU A 33 -12.25 -9.53 -7.92
CA GLU A 33 -11.96 -10.92 -8.25
C GLU A 33 -10.50 -11.35 -8.00
N ARG A 34 -9.58 -10.41 -7.80
CA ARG A 34 -8.14 -10.67 -7.73
C ARG A 34 -7.54 -10.00 -6.50
N PRO A 35 -7.39 -10.75 -5.37
CA PRO A 35 -7.05 -10.18 -4.06
C PRO A 35 -5.65 -9.55 -3.97
N TYR A 36 -4.80 -9.77 -4.98
CA TYR A 36 -3.48 -9.15 -5.09
C TYR A 36 -3.50 -7.76 -5.77
N TYR A 37 -4.65 -7.33 -6.29
CA TYR A 37 -4.87 -5.95 -6.72
C TYR A 37 -5.65 -5.17 -5.65
N ARG A 38 -5.39 -3.87 -5.60
CA ARG A 38 -6.18 -2.89 -4.82
C ARG A 38 -6.41 -1.64 -5.65
N MET A 39 -7.48 -0.93 -5.33
CA MET A 39 -7.62 0.46 -5.74
C MET A 39 -6.54 1.31 -5.05
N ALA A 40 -6.11 2.37 -5.72
CA ALA A 40 -5.10 3.27 -5.23
C ALA A 40 -5.34 4.68 -5.74
N THR A 41 -4.93 5.66 -4.96
CA THR A 41 -4.93 7.07 -5.34
C THR A 41 -3.49 7.54 -5.44
N ILE A 42 -3.15 8.17 -6.57
CA ILE A 42 -1.93 8.97 -6.69
C ILE A 42 -2.30 10.38 -6.27
N PRO A 43 -1.76 10.91 -5.16
CA PRO A 43 -2.09 12.27 -4.71
C PRO A 43 -1.75 13.33 -5.75
N GLY A 44 -2.65 14.29 -5.91
CA GLY A 44 -2.46 15.46 -6.75
C GLY A 44 -1.23 16.26 -6.37
N GLY A 45 -0.60 16.88 -7.36
CA GLY A 45 0.63 17.65 -7.19
C GLY A 45 1.89 16.81 -7.00
N MET A 46 1.79 15.47 -6.93
CA MET A 46 2.96 14.58 -6.86
C MET A 46 3.83 14.66 -8.13
N TYR A 47 3.21 14.87 -9.29
CA TYR A 47 3.90 14.97 -10.58
C TYR A 47 3.49 16.24 -11.33
N ARG A 48 4.45 16.86 -12.03
CA ARG A 48 4.21 18.12 -12.76
C ARG A 48 3.04 17.96 -13.74
N GLY A 49 2.12 18.93 -13.74
CA GLY A 49 0.97 18.96 -14.64
C GLY A 49 -0.19 18.03 -14.25
N ASN A 50 -0.13 17.45 -13.05
CA ASN A 50 -1.14 16.52 -12.51
C ASN A 50 -1.52 16.99 -11.10
N ASP A 51 -2.26 18.09 -11.02
CA ASP A 51 -2.56 18.78 -9.76
C ASP A 51 -3.69 18.11 -8.96
N GLU A 52 -4.54 17.35 -9.64
CA GLU A 52 -5.67 16.62 -9.04
C GLU A 52 -5.29 15.17 -8.70
N ASP A 53 -5.99 14.59 -7.74
CA ASP A 53 -5.87 13.17 -7.41
C ASP A 53 -6.23 12.27 -8.59
N VAL A 54 -5.46 11.20 -8.78
CA VAL A 54 -5.70 10.21 -9.84
C VAL A 54 -6.01 8.86 -9.23
N THR A 55 -7.26 8.43 -9.36
CA THR A 55 -7.71 7.08 -8.97
C THR A 55 -7.26 6.06 -10.00
N THR A 56 -6.68 4.97 -9.55
CA THR A 56 -6.21 3.86 -10.38
C THR A 56 -6.26 2.56 -9.59
N PHE A 57 -5.69 1.50 -10.13
CA PHE A 57 -5.51 0.23 -9.44
C PHE A 57 -4.08 -0.28 -9.64
N GLY A 58 -3.65 -1.18 -8.76
CA GLY A 58 -2.34 -1.80 -8.89
C GLY A 58 -2.09 -2.83 -7.80
N VAL A 59 -0.84 -3.30 -7.75
CA VAL A 59 -0.38 -4.18 -6.67
C VAL A 59 0.06 -3.36 -5.46
N GLY A 60 -0.27 -3.84 -4.27
CA GLY A 60 0.26 -3.32 -3.02
C GLY A 60 1.69 -3.81 -2.79
N ALA A 61 2.55 -2.97 -2.21
CA ALA A 61 3.84 -3.43 -1.70
C ALA A 61 3.60 -4.13 -0.35
N THR A 62 3.72 -5.46 -0.33
CA THR A 62 3.49 -6.26 0.88
C THR A 62 4.82 -6.68 1.50
N PHE A 63 4.95 -6.52 2.81
CA PHE A 63 6.09 -7.07 3.55
C PHE A 63 5.83 -8.55 3.87
N VAL A 64 6.66 -9.43 3.32
CA VAL A 64 6.48 -10.88 3.40
C VAL A 64 7.61 -11.55 4.19
N SER A 65 7.29 -12.67 4.82
CA SER A 65 8.22 -13.50 5.58
C SER A 65 7.98 -14.99 5.29
N SER A 66 8.95 -15.85 5.58
CA SER A 66 8.72 -17.30 5.58
C SER A 66 7.77 -17.69 6.72
N ALA A 67 6.97 -18.73 6.50
CA ALA A 67 6.17 -19.38 7.54
C ALA A 67 7.03 -20.06 8.63
N ASP A 68 8.32 -20.27 8.38
CA ASP A 68 9.26 -20.88 9.33
C ASP A 68 9.81 -19.86 10.36
N VAL A 69 9.55 -18.57 10.19
CA VAL A 69 9.96 -17.55 11.17
C VAL A 69 9.10 -17.68 12.42
N SER A 70 9.68 -17.49 13.61
CA SER A 70 8.90 -17.64 14.84
C SER A 70 7.78 -16.61 14.95
N GLU A 71 6.66 -17.03 15.55
CA GLU A 71 5.53 -16.15 15.88
C GLU A 71 6.00 -14.90 16.62
N ASP A 72 6.82 -15.06 17.65
CA ASP A 72 7.32 -13.95 18.48
C ASP A 72 8.15 -12.93 17.69
N ALA A 73 8.97 -13.39 16.74
CA ALA A 73 9.78 -12.49 15.93
C ALA A 73 8.90 -11.65 15.00
N VAL A 74 7.94 -12.28 14.31
CA VAL A 74 7.02 -11.56 13.43
C VAL A 74 6.11 -10.63 14.23
N TYR A 75 5.56 -11.09 15.35
CA TYR A 75 4.76 -10.26 16.25
C TYR A 75 5.52 -9.00 16.68
N THR A 76 6.78 -9.17 17.09
CA THR A 76 7.63 -8.04 17.54
C THR A 76 7.87 -7.03 16.42
N VAL A 77 8.14 -7.50 15.19
CA VAL A 77 8.33 -6.61 14.03
C VAL A 77 7.06 -5.85 13.69
N VAL A 78 5.93 -6.56 13.59
CA VAL A 78 4.63 -5.94 13.27
C VAL A 78 4.25 -4.93 14.34
N LYS A 79 4.36 -5.30 15.62
CA LYS A 79 4.13 -4.40 16.75
C LYS A 79 4.98 -3.14 16.68
N ALA A 80 6.28 -3.28 16.40
CA ALA A 80 7.18 -2.14 16.29
C ALA A 80 6.75 -1.16 15.18
N VAL A 81 6.28 -1.67 14.04
CA VAL A 81 5.77 -0.83 12.94
C VAL A 81 4.47 -0.12 13.34
N PHE A 82 3.48 -0.85 13.84
CA PHE A 82 2.14 -0.32 14.06
C PHE A 82 2.03 0.55 15.33
N GLU A 83 2.84 0.30 16.36
CA GLU A 83 2.89 1.17 17.55
C GLU A 83 3.68 2.46 17.33
N ASN A 84 4.62 2.46 16.37
CA ASN A 84 5.40 3.64 16.00
C ASN A 84 5.00 4.17 14.62
N PHE A 85 3.71 4.09 14.30
CA PHE A 85 3.21 4.29 12.94
C PHE A 85 3.54 5.67 12.37
N ASP A 86 3.40 6.73 13.17
CA ASP A 86 3.71 8.10 12.72
C ASP A 86 5.20 8.28 12.40
N ASP A 87 6.09 7.66 13.18
CA ASP A 87 7.53 7.66 12.91
C ASP A 87 7.85 6.80 11.69
N PHE A 88 7.18 5.66 11.54
CA PHE A 88 7.31 4.80 10.37
C PHE A 88 6.91 5.54 9.09
N LYS A 89 5.80 6.28 9.10
CA LYS A 89 5.34 7.09 7.96
C LYS A 89 6.34 8.15 7.52
N GLN A 90 7.23 8.60 8.42
CA GLN A 90 8.28 9.58 8.09
C GLN A 90 9.52 8.96 7.41
N LEU A 91 9.69 7.63 7.47
CA LEU A 91 10.89 6.98 6.92
C LEU A 91 10.97 7.04 5.39
N HIS A 92 9.84 7.22 4.71
CA HIS A 92 9.80 7.35 3.26
C HIS A 92 8.53 8.09 2.80
N PRO A 93 8.57 8.98 1.79
CA PRO A 93 7.39 9.72 1.32
C PRO A 93 6.20 8.83 0.90
N ALA A 94 6.49 7.64 0.35
CA ALA A 94 5.46 6.67 -0.03
C ALA A 94 4.62 6.16 1.16
N PHE A 95 5.14 6.25 2.39
CA PHE A 95 4.44 5.78 3.57
C PHE A 95 3.43 6.80 4.11
N ALA A 96 3.46 8.06 3.64
CA ALA A 96 2.60 9.13 4.13
C ALA A 96 1.09 8.85 3.93
N VAL A 97 0.73 8.01 2.98
CA VAL A 97 -0.66 7.64 2.65
C VAL A 97 -1.10 6.30 3.26
N LEU A 98 -0.24 5.64 4.05
CA LEU A 98 -0.60 4.37 4.66
C LEU A 98 -1.64 4.57 5.75
N GLU A 99 -2.67 3.72 5.70
CA GLU A 99 -3.68 3.54 6.74
C GLU A 99 -3.59 2.12 7.28
N LYS A 100 -3.74 1.96 8.60
CA LYS A 100 -3.49 0.68 9.28
C LYS A 100 -4.46 -0.40 8.81
N GLU A 101 -5.71 -0.03 8.60
CA GLU A 101 -6.81 -0.88 8.17
C GLU A 101 -6.55 -1.44 6.78
N GLU A 102 -6.06 -0.61 5.85
CA GLU A 102 -5.69 -1.07 4.51
C GLU A 102 -4.48 -2.00 4.54
N MET A 103 -3.50 -1.74 5.41
CA MET A 103 -2.27 -2.52 5.50
C MET A 103 -2.49 -3.97 5.95
N VAL A 104 -3.57 -4.24 6.69
CA VAL A 104 -3.85 -5.60 7.20
C VAL A 104 -4.65 -6.46 6.24
N SER A 105 -5.40 -5.88 5.30
CA SER A 105 -6.33 -6.60 4.43
C SER A 105 -6.00 -6.52 2.95
N ASP A 106 -5.45 -5.41 2.48
CA ASP A 106 -5.43 -5.12 1.05
C ASP A 106 -4.23 -5.73 0.32
N GLY A 107 -4.47 -6.30 -0.85
CA GLY A 107 -3.40 -6.77 -1.72
C GLY A 107 -2.69 -8.03 -1.22
N LEU A 108 -3.27 -8.77 -0.27
CA LEU A 108 -2.66 -9.98 0.27
C LEU A 108 -2.63 -11.10 -0.78
N SER A 109 -1.42 -11.52 -1.17
CA SER A 109 -1.19 -12.65 -2.07
C SER A 109 -0.94 -13.98 -1.33
N ALA A 110 -0.86 -13.95 0.00
CA ALA A 110 -0.59 -15.10 0.86
C ALA A 110 -1.28 -14.90 2.23
N PRO A 111 -1.52 -15.98 3.01
CA PRO A 111 -2.07 -15.88 4.36
C PRO A 111 -1.21 -15.02 5.29
N LEU A 112 -1.83 -14.44 6.31
CA LEU A 112 -1.11 -13.77 7.38
C LEU A 112 -0.25 -14.76 8.16
N HIS A 113 0.93 -14.30 8.57
CA HIS A 113 1.76 -15.06 9.51
C HIS A 113 1.12 -15.02 10.90
N ALA A 114 1.15 -16.12 11.66
CA ALA A 114 0.49 -16.23 12.98
C ALA A 114 0.85 -15.09 13.94
N GLY A 115 2.12 -14.67 13.96
CA GLY A 115 2.57 -13.52 14.77
C GLY A 115 1.97 -12.18 14.34
N ALA A 116 1.73 -11.97 13.04
CA ALA A 116 1.08 -10.77 12.51
C ALA A 116 -0.43 -10.80 12.83
N GLU A 117 -1.09 -11.93 12.54
CA GLU A 117 -2.50 -12.16 12.85
C GLU A 117 -2.80 -11.89 14.33
N LYS A 118 -2.02 -12.47 15.24
CA LYS A 118 -2.13 -12.23 16.68
C LYS A 118 -2.07 -10.75 17.05
N TYR A 119 -1.09 -10.02 16.53
CA TYR A 119 -0.98 -8.58 16.80
C TYR A 119 -2.18 -7.81 16.23
N TYR A 120 -2.58 -8.10 14.99
CA TYR A 120 -3.70 -7.42 14.34
C TYR A 120 -5.02 -7.65 15.09
N SER A 121 -5.28 -8.86 15.59
CA SER A 121 -6.44 -9.15 16.44
C SER A 121 -6.37 -8.40 17.78
N GLU A 122 -5.22 -8.39 18.45
CA GLU A 122 -5.02 -7.64 19.71
C GLU A 122 -5.20 -6.12 19.53
N ALA A 123 -4.81 -5.60 18.37
CA ALA A 123 -4.95 -4.20 17.99
C ALA A 123 -6.37 -3.84 17.47
N GLY A 124 -7.27 -4.82 17.34
CA GLY A 124 -8.63 -4.63 16.83
C GLY A 124 -8.69 -4.28 15.33
N LEU A 125 -7.67 -4.67 14.57
CA LEU A 125 -7.58 -4.43 13.13
C LEU A 125 -8.21 -5.57 12.30
N ILE A 126 -8.35 -6.76 12.89
CA ILE A 126 -9.02 -7.93 12.31
C ILE A 126 -9.83 -8.66 13.39
N GLU A 127 -10.84 -9.45 12.97
CA GLU A 127 -11.67 -10.29 13.85
C GLU A 127 -11.06 -11.67 14.13
#